data_AF-A0A1V4IJ98-F1
#
_entry.id   AF-A0A1V4IJ98-F1
#
_cell.length_a   1.000
_cell.length_b   1.000
_cell.length_c   1.000
_cell.angle_alpha   90.00
_cell.angle_beta   90.00
_cell.angle_gamma   90.00
#
_symmetry.space_group_name_H-M   'P 1'
#
loop_
_entity.id
_entity.type
_entity.pdbx_description
1 polymer ?
#
loop_
_entity_poly.entity_id
_entity_poly.type
_entity_poly.pdbx_seq_one_letter_code
_entity_poly.pdbx_strand_id
1 'polypeptide(L)' 'MEIGIWLPKFSDVDREYERLMTLGVKSFTGEPVTYPFGIRNFYVADPEGNLLEIGSRGHEE' A
#
# COMPACT_ATOMS: atom_id res chain seq x y z
N MET A 1 -12.92 3.03 -9.51
CA MET A 1 -13.39 2.65 -8.16
C MET A 1 -12.19 2.59 -7.23
N GLU A 2 -12.37 2.63 -5.92
CA GLU A 2 -11.29 2.45 -4.93
C GLU A 2 -11.58 1.22 -4.08
N ILE A 3 -10.55 0.40 -3.81
CA ILE A 3 -10.62 -0.77 -2.94
C ILE A 3 -9.47 -0.71 -1.94
N GLY A 4 -9.78 -0.75 -0.65
CA GLY A 4 -8.79 -0.80 0.42
C GLY A 4 -8.46 -2.23 0.86
N ILE A 5 -7.17 -2.56 0.88
CA ILE A 5 -6.60 -3.81 1.38
C ILE A 5 -5.79 -3.48 2.65
N TRP A 6 -6.33 -3.88 3.80
CA TRP A 6 -5.74 -3.57 5.10
C TRP A 6 -4.89 -4.73 5.63
N LEU A 7 -3.59 -4.49 5.77
CA LEU A 7 -2.61 -5.45 6.27
C LEU A 7 -2.43 -5.31 7.80
N PRO A 8 -2.02 -6.39 8.49
CA PRO A 8 -1.89 -6.37 9.94
C PRO A 8 -0.86 -5.38 10.47
N LYS A 9 0.32 -5.26 9.84
CA LYS A 9 1.42 -4.41 10.31
C LYS A 9 1.92 -3.43 9.24
N PHE A 10 2.59 -2.36 9.68
CA PHE A 10 3.29 -1.43 8.78
C PHE A 10 4.35 -2.14 7.94
N SER A 11 5.13 -3.05 8.52
CA SER A 11 6.10 -3.88 7.82
C SER A 11 5.50 -4.72 6.69
N ASP A 12 4.23 -5.12 6.82
CA ASP A 12 3.55 -5.89 5.79
C ASP A 12 3.22 -5.01 4.57
N VAL A 13 2.94 -3.71 4.78
CA VAL A 13 2.76 -2.74 3.70
C VAL A 13 4.05 -2.57 2.90
N ASP A 14 5.19 -2.49 3.59
CA ASP A 14 6.50 -2.38 2.95
C ASP A 14 6.86 -3.65 2.17
N ARG A 15 6.63 -4.81 2.77
CA ARG A 15 6.86 -6.09 2.09
C ARG A 15 5.99 -6.24 0.85
N GLU A 16 4.73 -5.80 0.92
CA GLU A 16 3.81 -5.88 -0.21
C GLU A 16 4.20 -4.89 -1.31
N TYR A 17 4.63 -3.68 -0.95
CA TYR A 17 5.20 -2.73 -1.89
C TYR A 17 6.36 -3.34 -2.68
N GLU A 18 7.38 -3.87 -2.00
CA GLU A 18 8.55 -4.49 -2.62
C GLU A 18 8.17 -5.66 -3.54
N ARG A 19 7.23 -6.51 -3.07
CA ARG A 19 6.71 -7.63 -3.86
C ARG A 19 6.07 -7.13 -5.16
N LEU A 20 5.23 -6.10 -5.09
CA LEU A 20 4.54 -5.54 -6.26
C LEU A 20 5.51 -4.84 -7.22
N MET A 21 6.47 -4.07 -6.71
CA MET A 21 7.48 -3.42 -7.56
C MET A 21 8.36 -4.44 -8.29
N THR A 22 8.73 -5.54 -7.61
CA THR A 22 9.47 -6.66 -8.20
C THR A 22 8.67 -7.33 -9.34
N LEU A 23 7.34 -7.34 -9.25
CA LEU A 23 6.45 -7.86 -10.30
C LEU A 23 6.18 -6.84 -11.43
N GLY A 24 6.81 -5.67 -11.40
CA GLY A 24 6.64 -4.62 -12.41
C GLY A 24 5.36 -3.81 -12.26
N VAL A 25 4.63 -3.96 -11.16
CA VAL A 25 3.51 -3.08 -10.82
C VAL A 25 4.06 -1.70 -10.50
N LYS A 26 3.43 -0.66 -11.02
CA LYS A 26 3.82 0.72 -10.73
C LYS A 26 2.98 1.27 -9.60
N SER A 27 3.63 1.80 -8.58
CA SER A 27 2.95 2.58 -7.55
C SER A 27 2.44 3.89 -8.16
N PHE A 28 1.19 4.23 -7.83
CA PHE A 28 0.53 5.46 -8.22
C PHE A 28 1.01 6.64 -7.36
N THR A 29 1.30 6.40 -6.08
CA THR A 29 1.73 7.45 -5.12
C THR A 29 3.22 7.42 -4.79
N GLY A 30 3.97 6.43 -5.24
CA GLY A 30 5.37 6.21 -4.84
C GLY A 30 5.52 5.22 -3.68
N GLU A 31 6.60 5.33 -2.92
CA GLU A 31 6.87 4.48 -1.76
C GLU A 31 5.81 4.63 -0.66
N PRO A 32 5.63 3.64 0.24
CA PRO A 32 4.65 3.74 1.32
C PRO A 32 4.98 4.86 2.31
N VAL A 33 3.96 5.65 2.64
CA VAL A 33 4.08 6.82 3.53
C VAL A 33 3.32 6.55 4.82
N THR A 34 3.94 6.89 5.96
CA THR A 34 3.25 6.90 7.25
C THR A 34 2.73 8.31 7.53
N TYR A 35 1.42 8.44 7.65
CA TYR A 35 0.73 9.70 7.91
C TYR A 35 0.63 9.99 9.41
N PRO A 36 0.49 11.28 9.81
CA PRO A 36 0.40 11.69 11.22
C PRO A 36 -0.75 11.05 12.01
N PHE A 37 -1.80 10.58 11.32
CA PHE A 37 -2.95 9.89 11.92
C PHE A 37 -2.74 8.37 12.06
N GLY A 38 -1.51 7.88 11.93
CA GLY A 38 -1.17 6.49 12.28
C GLY A 38 -1.55 5.46 11.21
N ILE A 39 -1.48 5.85 9.94
CA ILE A 39 -1.71 4.94 8.80
C ILE A 39 -0.46 4.92 7.94
N ARG A 40 -0.02 3.72 7.55
CA ARG A 40 1.00 3.53 6.52
C ARG A 40 0.33 2.96 5.28
N ASN A 41 0.42 3.63 4.13
CA ASN A 41 -0.19 3.13 2.89
C ASN A 41 0.57 3.57 1.62
N PHE A 42 0.19 2.96 0.50
CA PHE A 42 0.45 3.42 -0.87
C PHE A 42 -0.70 2.96 -1.78
N TYR A 43 -0.72 3.48 -2.99
CA TYR A 43 -1.72 3.12 -3.99
C TYR A 43 -1.09 2.52 -5.24
N VAL A 44 -1.76 1.55 -5.84
CA VAL A 44 -1.48 1.08 -7.20
C VAL A 44 -2.74 1.22 -8.05
N ALA A 45 -2.57 1.34 -9.35
CA ALA A 45 -3.67 1.33 -10.31
C ALA A 45 -3.73 -0.02 -11.03
N ASP A 46 -4.91 -0.61 -11.13
CA ASP A 46 -5.14 -1.74 -12.03
C ASP A 46 -5.24 -1.27 -13.50
N PRO A 47 -5.26 -2.19 -14.49
CA PRO A 47 -5.38 -1.82 -15.90
C PRO A 47 -6.70 -1.11 -16.28
N GLU A 48 -7.74 -1.25 -15.46
CA GLU A 48 -9.04 -0.58 -15.65
C GLU A 48 -9.06 0.83 -15.03
N GLY A 49 -8.00 1.21 -14.32
CA GLY A 49 -7.86 2.50 -13.64
C GLY A 49 -8.51 2.53 -12.26
N ASN A 50 -8.84 1.39 -11.67
CA ASN A 50 -9.23 1.34 -10.26
C ASN A 50 -8.02 1.52 -9.36
N LEU A 51 -8.22 2.23 -8.25
CA LEU A 51 -7.19 2.42 -7.25
C LEU A 51 -7.29 1.33 -6.19
N LEU A 52 -6.17 0.65 -5.95
CA LEU A 52 -6.02 -0.26 -4.83
C LEU A 52 -5.17 0.44 -3.78
N GLU A 53 -5.76 0.71 -2.61
CA GLU A 53 -5.02 1.17 -1.44
C GLU A 53 -4.48 -0.04 -0.70
N ILE A 54 -3.17 -0.14 -0.55
CA ILE A 54 -2.55 -1.12 0.34
C ILE A 54 -2.12 -0.33 1.58
N GLY A 55 -2.73 -0.64 2.73
CA GLY A 55 -2.51 0.13 3.95
C GLY A 55 -2.53 -0.69 5.22
N SER A 56 -2.06 -0.12 6.32
CA SER A 56 -2.17 -0.70 7.66
C SER A 56 -2.43 0.38 8.71
N ARG A 57 -3.15 -0.02 9.76
CA ARG A 57 -3.33 0.73 11.01
C ARG A 57 -2.58 0.09 12.19
N GLY A 58 -1.94 -1.07 11.97
CA GLY A 58 -1.26 -1.81 13.03
C GLY A 58 0.20 -1.39 13.15
N HIS A 59 0.57 -0.95 14.34
CA HIS A 59 1.96 -0.64 14.69
C HIS A 59 2.81 -1.92 14.72
N GLU A 60 4.12 -1.80 14.55
CA GLU A 60 5.04 -2.91 14.83
C GLU A 60 4.98 -3.23 16.33
N GLU A 61 4.75 -4.50 16.66
CA GLU A 61 4.83 -5.00 18.05
C GLU A 61 6.26 -4.98 18.58
#